data_AF-A0A7K2M2I6-F1
#
_entry.id   AF-A0A7K2M2I6-F1
#
_cell.length_a   1.000
_cell.length_b   1.000
_cell.length_c   1.000
_cell.angle_alpha   90.00
_cell.angle_beta   90.00
_cell.angle_gamma   90.00
#
_symmetry.space_group_name_H-M   'P 1'
#
loop_
_entity.id
_entity.type
_entity.pdbx_description
1 polymer ?
#
loop_
_entity_poly.entity_id
_entity_poly.type
_entity_poly.pdbx_seq_one_letter_code
_entity_poly.pdbx_strand_id
1 'polypeptide(L)'
;MTDLIRKGEGQPLRDAMKRRGVTQAELAARTRAVDIRGQGVSVATVVKVTGRGKTASKVCRLRTAWLIATALDEPLQQHFDMPTVSTDTVERCKDDGDSDPR
;
A
#
# COMPACT_ATOMS: atom_id res chain seq x y z
N MET A 1 3.95 3.95 -12.20
CA MET A 1 3.87 4.23 -10.75
C MET A 1 2.73 3.42 -10.20
N THR A 2 2.96 2.55 -9.21
CA THR A 2 1.95 1.58 -8.77
C THR A 2 1.01 2.21 -7.76
N ASP A 3 -0.28 2.28 -8.11
CA ASP A 3 -1.34 2.73 -7.22
C ASP A 3 -2.11 1.52 -6.66
N LEU A 4 -2.47 1.59 -5.39
CA LEU A 4 -3.26 0.58 -4.69
C LEU A 4 -4.69 1.06 -4.50
N ILE A 5 -5.63 0.12 -4.55
CA ILE A 5 -7.05 0.38 -4.32
C ILE A 5 -7.34 0.13 -2.83
N ARG A 6 -8.03 1.06 -2.17
CA ARG A 6 -8.42 0.89 -0.76
C ARG A 6 -9.57 -0.12 -0.66
N LYS A 7 -9.50 -1.03 0.33
CA LYS A 7 -10.57 -1.99 0.61
C LYS A 7 -11.74 -1.34 1.35
N GLY A 8 -12.97 -1.73 1.04
CA GLY A 8 -14.17 -1.41 1.81
C GLY A 8 -14.32 0.08 2.16
N GLU A 9 -14.03 0.98 1.23
CA GLU A 9 -14.03 2.43 1.47
C GLU A 9 -13.14 2.90 2.65
N GLY A 10 -12.00 2.25 2.86
CA GLY A 10 -11.07 2.56 3.95
C GLY A 10 -11.58 2.13 5.32
N GLN A 11 -12.64 1.31 5.40
CA GLN A 11 -13.10 0.68 6.64
C GLN A 11 -11.99 -0.10 7.37
N PRO A 12 -11.22 -1.00 6.74
CA PRO A 12 -10.17 -1.76 7.45
C PRO A 12 -9.08 -0.85 8.04
N LEU A 13 -8.79 0.29 7.40
CA LEU A 13 -7.89 1.30 7.96
C LEU A 13 -8.48 1.95 9.21
N ARG A 14 -9.76 2.34 9.17
CA ARG A 14 -10.44 2.92 10.33
C ARG A 14 -10.53 1.92 11.48
N ASP A 15 -10.78 0.64 11.19
CA ASP A 15 -10.81 -0.42 12.20
C ASP A 15 -9.44 -0.64 12.83
N ALA A 16 -8.36 -0.66 12.03
CA ALA A 16 -6.98 -0.70 12.55
C ALA A 16 -6.67 0.51 13.43
N MET A 17 -7.03 1.71 12.98
CA MET A 17 -6.85 2.94 13.75
C MET A 17 -7.59 2.89 15.08
N LYS A 18 -8.85 2.41 15.07
CA LYS A 18 -9.68 2.26 16.27
C LYS A 18 -9.09 1.21 17.23
N ARG A 19 -8.63 0.07 16.72
CA ARG A 19 -7.96 -0.99 17.50
C ARG A 19 -6.72 -0.47 18.21
N ARG A 20 -5.93 0.38 17.55
CA ARG A 20 -4.69 0.96 18.12
C ARG A 20 -4.90 2.29 18.85
N GLY A 21 -6.13 2.81 18.90
CA GLY A 21 -6.44 4.08 19.55
C GLY A 21 -5.77 5.29 18.89
N VAL A 22 -5.45 5.22 17.59
CA VAL A 22 -4.70 6.27 16.88
C VAL A 22 -5.61 7.21 16.10
N THR A 23 -5.30 8.51 16.15
CA THR A 23 -5.97 9.53 15.34
C THR A 23 -5.28 9.68 13.97
N GLN A 24 -5.92 10.37 13.03
CA GLN A 24 -5.34 10.62 11.70
C GLN A 24 -4.07 11.48 11.77
N ALA A 25 -4.03 12.45 12.68
CA ALA A 25 -2.85 13.28 12.91
C ALA A 25 -1.71 12.46 13.52
N GLU A 26 -2.03 11.58 14.47
CA GLU A 26 -1.01 10.71 15.07
C GLU A 26 -0.50 9.66 14.09
N LEU A 27 -1.37 9.11 13.24
CA LEU A 27 -0.98 8.22 12.17
C LEU A 27 -0.01 8.91 11.20
N ALA A 28 -0.28 10.16 10.82
CA ALA A 28 0.66 10.95 10.01
C ALA A 28 2.02 11.11 10.70
N ALA A 29 2.05 11.41 12.00
CA ALA A 29 3.30 11.49 12.76
C ALA A 29 4.06 10.15 12.79
N ARG A 30 3.35 9.02 13.00
CA ARG A 30 3.92 7.67 12.97
C ARG A 30 4.48 7.33 11.59
N THR A 31 3.81 7.72 10.50
CA THR A 31 4.32 7.51 9.14
C THR A 31 5.63 8.25 8.89
N ARG A 32 5.85 9.39 9.55
CA ARG A 32 7.10 10.14 9.46
C ARG A 32 8.24 9.45 10.22
N ALA A 33 7.93 8.82 11.36
CA ALA A 33 8.90 8.07 12.15
C ALA A 33 9.42 6.82 11.43
N VAL A 34 8.57 6.14 10.65
CA VAL A 34 8.96 4.94 9.88
C VAL A 34 9.50 5.27 8.48
N ASP A 35 9.39 6.53 8.03
CA ASP A 35 9.92 6.95 6.75
C ASP A 35 11.41 7.26 6.85
N ILE A 36 12.24 6.47 6.19
CA ILE A 36 13.70 6.67 6.08
C ILE A 36 14.04 8.07 5.54
N ARG A 37 13.17 8.65 4.69
CA ARG A 37 13.38 9.99 4.13
C ARG A 37 12.90 11.12 5.06
N GLY A 38 12.24 10.79 6.17
CA GLY A 38 11.70 11.75 7.14
C GLY A 38 10.56 12.63 6.63
N GLN A 39 9.97 12.30 5.47
CA GLN A 39 8.88 13.08 4.86
C GLN A 39 7.52 12.62 5.40
N GLY A 40 7.35 11.31 5.57
CA GLY A 40 6.09 10.71 6.02
C GLY A 40 4.93 10.97 5.06
N VAL A 41 3.72 10.81 5.57
CA VAL A 41 2.47 11.09 4.87
C VAL A 41 1.79 12.27 5.55
N SER A 42 1.42 13.29 4.78
CA SER A 42 0.70 14.46 5.29
C SER A 42 -0.66 14.08 5.88
N VAL A 43 -1.08 14.77 6.93
CA VAL A 43 -2.39 14.56 7.58
C VAL A 43 -3.53 14.60 6.57
N ALA A 44 -3.52 15.56 5.64
CA ALA A 44 -4.53 15.66 4.60
C ALA A 44 -4.59 14.41 3.70
N THR A 45 -3.46 13.79 3.41
CA THR A 45 -3.40 12.54 2.65
C THR A 45 -3.94 11.38 3.48
N VAL A 46 -3.58 11.29 4.77
CA VAL A 46 -4.16 10.29 5.68
C VAL A 46 -5.69 10.42 5.71
N VAL A 47 -6.21 11.64 5.91
CA VAL A 47 -7.66 11.92 5.91
C VAL A 47 -8.32 11.43 4.62
N LYS A 48 -7.72 11.70 3.46
CA LYS A 48 -8.25 11.25 2.16
C LYS A 48 -8.28 9.74 2.02
N VAL A 49 -7.29 9.03 2.57
CA VAL A 49 -7.17 7.58 2.46
C VAL A 49 -8.09 6.86 3.47
N THR A 50 -8.19 7.38 4.71
CA THR A 50 -9.01 6.79 5.79
C THR A 50 -10.45 7.28 5.80
N GLY A 51 -10.74 8.40 5.13
CA GLY A 51 -12.04 9.07 5.15
C GLY A 51 -13.13 8.38 4.32
N ARG A 52 -14.37 8.82 4.55
CA ARG A 52 -15.56 8.44 3.77
C ARG A 52 -16.24 9.74 3.34
N GLY A 53 -16.17 10.08 2.06
CA GLY A 53 -16.74 11.33 1.55
C GLY A 53 -16.24 11.70 0.16
N LYS A 54 -16.76 12.81 -0.38
CA LYS A 54 -16.44 13.32 -1.73
C LYS A 54 -14.95 13.59 -1.94
N THR A 55 -14.22 13.87 -0.85
CA THR A 55 -12.79 14.14 -0.86
C THR A 55 -11.93 12.90 -0.62
N ALA A 56 -12.54 11.75 -0.31
CA ALA A 56 -11.83 10.51 -0.08
C ALA A 56 -11.24 9.98 -1.40
N SER A 57 -9.97 9.59 -1.36
CA SER A 57 -9.30 9.03 -2.53
C SER A 57 -9.64 7.55 -2.65
N LYS A 58 -10.02 7.09 -3.84
CA LYS A 58 -10.25 5.66 -4.11
C LYS A 58 -8.94 4.87 -4.22
N VAL A 59 -7.90 5.55 -4.69
CA VAL A 59 -6.57 4.98 -4.92
C VAL A 59 -5.52 5.78 -4.16
N CYS A 60 -4.41 5.13 -3.83
CA CYS A 60 -3.25 5.81 -3.27
C CYS A 60 -1.94 5.16 -3.74
N ARG A 61 -0.87 5.94 -3.75
CA ARG A 61 0.45 5.46 -4.20
C ARG A 61 0.92 4.34 -3.27
N LEU A 62 1.57 3.32 -3.84
CA LEU A 62 2.15 2.20 -3.08
C LEU A 62 2.98 2.65 -1.87
N ARG A 63 3.82 3.68 -2.03
CA ARG A 63 4.61 4.24 -0.93
C ARG A 63 3.75 4.76 0.22
N THR A 64 2.67 5.48 -0.09
CA THR A 64 1.75 6.00 0.92
C THR A 64 1.05 4.86 1.65
N ALA A 65 0.58 3.86 0.91
CA ALA A 65 -0.08 2.69 1.48
C ALA A 65 0.86 1.90 2.38
N TRP A 66 2.11 1.68 1.95
CA TRP A 66 3.15 1.01 2.74
C TRP A 66 3.45 1.76 4.03
N LEU A 67 3.68 3.08 3.97
CA LEU A 67 3.95 3.88 5.17
C LEU A 67 2.79 3.82 6.17
N ILE A 68 1.54 3.87 5.69
CA ILE A 68 0.36 3.77 6.54
C ILE A 68 0.25 2.39 7.19
N ALA A 69 0.42 1.32 6.41
CA ALA A 69 0.36 -0.06 6.91
C ALA A 69 1.48 -0.33 7.93
N THR A 70 2.72 0.08 7.64
CA THR A 70 3.86 -0.02 8.56
C THR A 70 3.63 0.78 9.84
N ALA A 71 3.07 1.99 9.75
CA ALA A 71 2.75 2.82 10.92
C ALA A 71 1.61 2.24 11.78
N LEU A 72 0.73 1.44 11.18
CA LEU A 72 -0.30 0.67 11.87
C LEU A 72 0.20 -0.72 12.30
N ASP A 73 1.44 -1.08 11.93
CA ASP A 73 2.05 -2.38 12.22
C ASP A 73 1.12 -3.53 11.80
N GLU A 74 0.54 -3.38 10.61
CA GLU A 74 -0.37 -4.34 10.00
C GLU A 74 0.03 -4.60 8.54
N PRO A 75 -0.25 -5.81 8.02
CA PRO A 75 0.14 -6.18 6.67
C PRO A 75 -0.69 -5.41 5.62
N LEU A 76 -0.02 -4.92 4.58
CA LEU A 76 -0.60 -4.07 3.53
C LEU A 76 -1.85 -4.68 2.88
N GLN A 77 -1.87 -6.00 2.69
CA GLN A 77 -2.97 -6.70 2.00
C GLN A 77 -4.27 -6.73 2.82
N GLN A 78 -4.23 -6.43 4.13
CA GLN A 78 -5.44 -6.31 4.95
C GLN A 78 -6.18 -4.99 4.68
N HIS A 79 -5.49 -3.97 4.19
CA HIS A 79 -6.06 -2.63 4.00
C HIS A 79 -6.25 -2.23 2.54
N PHE A 80 -5.43 -2.79 1.65
CA PHE A 80 -5.41 -2.44 0.24
C PHE A 80 -5.46 -3.69 -0.64
N ASP A 81 -6.12 -3.56 -1.78
CA ASP A 81 -5.98 -4.50 -2.89
C ASP A 81 -4.71 -4.15 -3.64
N MET A 82 -3.85 -5.17 -3.76
CA MET A 82 -2.69 -5.11 -4.63
C MET A 82 -3.21 -5.10 -6.07
N PRO A 83 -2.73 -4.19 -6.94
CA PRO A 83 -2.98 -4.34 -8.36
C PRO A 83 -2.43 -5.71 -8.74
N THR A 84 -3.31 -6.53 -9.32
CA THR A 84 -2.91 -7.74 -10.03
C THR A 84 -2.02 -7.28 -11.17
N VAL A 85 -0.73 -7.15 -10.91
CA VAL A 85 0.24 -7.39 -11.97
C VAL A 85 -0.03 -8.84 -12.35
N SER A 86 -0.64 -9.04 -13.53
CA SER A 86 -0.42 -10.26 -14.26
C SER A 86 1.09 -10.40 -14.30
N THR A 87 1.63 -11.23 -13.43
CA THR A 87 2.84 -11.95 -13.77
C THR A 87 2.42 -12.84 -14.93
N ASP A 88 2.36 -12.24 -16.12
CA ASP A 88 2.76 -12.93 -17.33
C ASP A 88 4.24 -13.23 -17.11
N THR A 89 4.50 -14.21 -16.25
CA THR A 89 5.77 -14.91 -16.21
C THR A 89 5.77 -15.65 -17.54
N VAL A 90 6.14 -14.95 -18.61
CA VAL A 90 6.60 -15.61 -19.80
C VAL A 90 7.88 -16.31 -19.35
N GLU A 91 7.74 -17.55 -18.91
CA GLU A 91 8.84 -18.50 -18.85
C GLU A 91 9.44 -18.56 -20.25
N ARG A 92 10.37 -17.65 -20.55
CA ARG A 92 11.35 -17.88 -21.61
C ARG A 92 12.38 -18.84 -21.02
N CYS A 93 12.00 -20.11 -20.92
CA CYS A 93 12.96 -21.19 -21.09
C CYS A 93 13.45 -21.06 -22.53
N LYS A 94 14.56 -20.36 -22.74
CA LYS A 94 15.36 -20.57 -23.94
C LYS A 94 16.03 -21.92 -23.74
N ASP A 95 15.49 -22.91 -24.41
CA ASP A 95 16.15 -24.18 -24.70
C ASP A 95 17.31 -23.86 -25.66
N ASP A 96 18.42 -23.35 -25.12
CA ASP A 96 19.69 -23.28 -25.84
C ASP A 96 20.52 -24.47 -25.35
N GLY A 97 20.10 -25.65 -25.80
CA GLY A 97 20.80 -26.92 -25.66
C GLY A 97 21.10 -27.51 -27.02
N ASP A 98 21.80 -26.74 -27.87
CA ASP A 98 22.44 -27.23 -29.09
C ASP A 98 23.40 -28.37 -28.69
N SER A 99 22.91 -29.60 -28.79
CA SER A 99 23.72 -30.81 -28.72
C SER A 99 23.85 -31.36 -30.13
N ASP A 100 24.93 -30.90 -30.76
CA ASP A 100 25.62 -31.46 -31.91
C ASP A 100 25.35 -32.97 -32.11
N PRO A 101 24.78 -33.38 -33.27
CA PRO A 101 24.84 -34.74 -33.71
C PRO A 101 25.86 -34.90 -34.85
N ARG A 102 27.04 -35.40 -34.46
CA ARG A 102 27.94 -36.33 -35.20
C ARG A 102 29.08 -35.74 -36.01
#